data_AF-A0A8D8YQV2-F1
#
_entry.id   AF-A0A8D8YQV2-F1
#
_cell.length_a   1.000
_cell.length_b   1.000
_cell.length_c   1.000
_cell.angle_alpha   90.00
_cell.angle_beta   90.00
_cell.angle_gamma   90.00
#
_symmetry.space_group_name_H-M   'P 1'
#
loop_
_entity.id
_entity.type
_entity.pdbx_description
1 polymer ?
#
loop_
_entity_poly.entity_id
_entity_poly.type
_entity_poly.pdbx_seq_one_letter_code
_entity_poly.pdbx_strand_id
1 'polypeptide(L)'
;MDLITAFESKLNLWNRQLKNEDFTHFPCLAKSKTTESAMKFSAALVDIKLEFVSRFQDFRASGNVLKTFASPFTVDIDTVPGYLQLEVLEIKENSELMDIFNARNNTLIEFYSKFVTQEKYPLLRKNALRISSLFEEDLSLR
;
A
#
# COMPACT_ATOMS: atom_id res chain seq x y z
N MET A 1 -1.70 -1.92 -1.38
CA MET A 1 -1.07 -0.66 -1.84
C MET A 1 -1.10 -0.53 -3.36
N ASP A 2 -0.81 -1.58 -4.11
CA ASP A 2 -0.69 -1.48 -5.58
C ASP A 2 -1.97 -1.01 -6.28
N LEU A 3 -3.15 -1.42 -5.79
CA LEU A 3 -4.44 -0.94 -6.31
C LEU A 3 -4.63 0.57 -6.07
N ILE A 4 -4.19 1.08 -4.91
CA ILE A 4 -4.26 2.51 -4.55
C ILE A 4 -3.32 3.29 -5.49
N THR A 5 -2.08 2.83 -5.64
CA THR A 5 -1.07 3.43 -6.54
C THR A 5 -1.52 3.39 -8.00
N ALA A 6 -2.09 2.27 -8.45
CA ALA A 6 -2.59 2.12 -9.81
C ALA A 6 -3.78 3.04 -10.07
N PHE A 7 -4.70 3.19 -9.12
CA PHE A 7 -5.84 4.09 -9.27
C PHE A 7 -5.41 5.56 -9.33
N GLU A 8 -4.51 6.00 -8.45
CA GLU A 8 -3.94 7.35 -8.54
C GLU A 8 -3.20 7.59 -9.86
N SER A 9 -2.48 6.59 -10.35
CA SER A 9 -1.82 6.67 -11.65
C SER A 9 -2.83 6.83 -12.79
N LYS A 10 -3.98 6.14 -12.73
CA LYS A 10 -5.10 6.32 -13.67
C LYS A 10 -5.68 7.73 -13.59
N LEU A 11 -5.93 8.25 -12.39
CA LEU A 11 -6.43 9.63 -12.20
C LEU A 11 -5.46 10.67 -12.80
N ASN A 12 -4.15 10.50 -12.58
CA ASN A 12 -3.12 11.36 -13.15
C ASN A 12 -3.05 11.26 -14.68
N LEU A 13 -3.17 10.05 -15.23
CA LEU A 13 -3.21 9.82 -16.67
C LEU A 13 -4.42 10.51 -17.31
N TRP A 14 -5.62 10.25 -16.79
CA TRP A 14 -6.86 10.83 -17.31
C TRP A 14 -6.86 12.35 -17.26
N ASN A 15 -6.37 12.94 -16.19
CA ASN A 15 -6.27 14.39 -16.07
C ASN A 15 -5.33 14.99 -17.13
N ARG A 16 -4.18 14.36 -17.41
CA ARG A 16 -3.29 14.78 -18.50
C ARG A 16 -3.93 14.61 -19.88
N GLN A 17 -4.63 13.50 -20.11
CA GLN A 17 -5.29 13.24 -21.38
C GLN A 17 -6.40 14.26 -21.67
N LEU A 18 -7.27 14.54 -20.71
CA LEU A 18 -8.34 15.54 -20.88
C LEU A 18 -7.80 16.94 -21.18
N LYS A 19 -6.68 17.35 -20.57
CA LYS A 19 -6.01 18.62 -20.86
C LYS A 19 -5.45 18.72 -22.27
N ASN A 20 -5.09 17.58 -22.86
CA ASN A 20 -4.53 17.47 -24.21
C ASN A 20 -5.58 17.07 -25.25
N GLU A 21 -6.87 17.13 -24.90
CA GLU A 21 -7.99 16.70 -25.75
C GLU A 21 -7.91 15.23 -26.20
N ASP A 22 -7.20 14.38 -25.43
CA ASP A 22 -7.17 12.94 -25.61
C ASP A 22 -8.34 12.30 -24.82
N PHE A 23 -9.30 11.75 -25.57
CA PHE A 23 -10.49 11.11 -25.01
C PHE A 23 -10.47 9.58 -25.13
N THR A 24 -9.30 8.96 -25.31
CA THR A 24 -9.14 7.51 -25.51
C THR A 24 -9.88 6.67 -24.46
N HIS A 25 -9.93 7.13 -23.21
CA HIS A 25 -10.62 6.45 -22.11
C HIS A 25 -12.01 7.02 -21.77
N PHE A 26 -12.49 8.01 -22.53
CA PHE A 26 -13.78 8.68 -22.34
C PHE A 26 -14.61 8.70 -23.63
N PRO A 27 -15.01 7.53 -24.19
CA PRO A 27 -15.66 7.45 -25.50
C PRO A 27 -16.99 8.22 -25.58
N CYS A 28 -17.74 8.34 -24.47
CA CYS A 28 -18.95 9.16 -24.43
C CYS A 28 -18.63 10.66 -24.52
N LEU A 29 -17.56 11.11 -23.85
CA LEU A 29 -17.10 12.50 -23.91
C LEU A 29 -16.57 12.84 -25.31
N ALA A 30 -15.82 11.91 -25.91
CA ALA A 30 -15.30 12.01 -27.29
C ALA A 30 -16.41 12.23 -28.32
N LYS A 31 -17.60 11.64 -28.12
CA LYS A 31 -18.77 11.83 -28.98
C LYS A 31 -19.40 13.21 -28.82
N SER A 32 -19.35 13.79 -27.62
CA SER A 32 -19.96 15.09 -27.33
C SER A 32 -19.11 16.29 -27.78
N LYS A 33 -17.78 16.14 -27.85
CA LYS A 33 -16.77 17.17 -28.21
C LYS A 33 -16.99 18.56 -27.61
N THR A 34 -17.66 18.68 -26.47
CA THR A 34 -17.88 19.96 -25.81
C THR A 34 -16.72 20.24 -24.86
N THR A 35 -15.96 21.30 -25.14
CA THR A 35 -14.85 21.76 -24.29
C THR A 35 -15.33 22.01 -22.86
N GLU A 36 -16.57 22.49 -22.69
CA GLU A 36 -17.20 22.68 -21.38
C GLU A 36 -17.35 21.37 -20.59
N SER A 37 -17.79 20.27 -21.24
CA SER A 37 -17.90 18.97 -20.58
C SER A 37 -16.53 18.45 -20.18
N ALA A 38 -15.52 18.57 -21.07
CA ALA A 38 -14.16 18.15 -20.76
C ALA A 38 -13.57 18.90 -19.55
N MET A 39 -13.84 20.21 -19.44
CA MET A 39 -13.45 21.00 -18.25
C MET A 39 -14.15 20.50 -16.98
N LYS A 40 -15.46 20.24 -17.02
CA LYS A 40 -16.21 19.71 -15.87
C LYS A 40 -15.69 18.34 -15.41
N PHE A 41 -15.41 17.43 -16.34
CA PHE A 41 -14.82 16.13 -16.02
C PHE A 41 -13.40 16.28 -15.46
N SER A 42 -12.60 17.19 -16.00
CA SER A 42 -11.26 17.46 -15.47
C SER A 42 -11.31 18.00 -14.04
N ALA A 43 -12.26 18.88 -13.72
CA ALA A 43 -12.46 19.38 -12.36
C ALA A 43 -12.87 18.24 -11.41
N ALA A 44 -13.86 17.43 -11.80
CA ALA A 44 -14.29 16.29 -11.00
C ALA A 44 -13.15 15.28 -10.73
N LEU A 45 -12.26 15.04 -11.70
CA LEU A 45 -11.09 14.18 -11.51
C LEU A 45 -10.09 14.77 -10.51
N VAL A 46 -9.95 16.09 -10.45
CA VAL A 46 -9.11 16.76 -9.44
C VAL A 46 -9.71 16.56 -8.06
N ASP A 47 -11.01 16.76 -7.90
CA ASP A 47 -11.70 16.58 -6.62
C ASP A 47 -11.61 15.14 -6.13
N ILE A 48 -11.90 14.17 -7.02
CA ILE A 48 -11.74 12.73 -6.71
C ILE A 48 -10.30 12.42 -6.28
N LYS A 49 -9.30 12.99 -6.96
CA LYS A 49 -7.90 12.78 -6.60
C LYS A 49 -7.59 13.33 -5.21
N LEU A 50 -8.06 14.53 -4.87
CA LEU A 50 -7.83 15.14 -3.56
C LEU A 50 -8.46 14.31 -2.44
N GLU A 51 -9.73 13.94 -2.59
CA GLU A 51 -10.44 13.08 -1.65
C GLU A 51 -9.75 11.71 -1.50
N PHE A 52 -9.32 11.11 -2.62
CA PHE A 52 -8.64 9.82 -2.61
C PHE A 52 -7.29 9.90 -1.88
N VAL A 53 -6.48 10.93 -2.16
CA VAL A 53 -5.19 11.13 -1.47
C VAL A 53 -5.41 11.32 0.03
N SER A 54 -6.38 12.15 0.41
CA SER A 54 -6.72 12.38 1.83
C SER A 54 -7.15 11.09 2.51
N ARG A 55 -8.05 10.33 1.89
CA ARG A 55 -8.58 9.07 2.44
C ARG A 55 -7.53 7.99 2.65
N PHE A 56 -6.49 7.97 1.83
CA PHE A 56 -5.41 6.98 1.90
C PHE A 56 -4.10 7.52 2.49
N GLN A 57 -4.12 8.72 3.07
CA GLN A 57 -2.92 9.35 3.64
C GLN A 57 -2.31 8.52 4.77
N ASP A 58 -3.13 7.97 5.66
CA ASP A 58 -2.66 7.13 6.78
C ASP A 58 -2.02 5.83 6.32
N PHE A 59 -2.55 5.24 5.24
CA PHE A 59 -1.97 4.07 4.59
C PHE A 59 -0.62 4.39 3.97
N ARG A 60 -0.44 5.59 3.40
CA ARG A 60 0.85 6.06 2.86
C ARG A 60 1.85 6.32 3.98
N ALA A 61 1.43 6.98 5.05
CA ALA A 61 2.26 7.22 6.23
C ALA A 61 2.73 5.90 6.87
N SER A 62 1.86 4.90 6.89
CA SER A 62 2.17 3.56 7.37
C SER A 62 2.79 2.65 6.30
N GLY A 63 2.93 3.13 5.06
CA GLY A 63 3.20 2.30 3.90
C GLY A 63 4.53 1.57 3.96
N ASN A 64 5.56 2.22 4.53
CA ASN A 64 6.86 1.59 4.72
C ASN A 64 6.80 0.50 5.80
N VAL A 65 6.13 0.75 6.91
CA VAL A 65 5.94 -0.26 7.97
C VAL A 65 5.14 -1.46 7.45
N LEU A 66 4.08 -1.22 6.69
CA LEU A 66 3.27 -2.27 6.06
C LEU A 66 4.07 -3.08 5.05
N LYS A 67 4.93 -2.45 4.25
CA LYS A 67 5.83 -3.14 3.31
C LYS A 67 6.87 -3.98 4.05
N THR A 68 7.47 -3.45 5.11
CA THR A 68 8.39 -4.20 5.97
C THR A 68 7.70 -5.44 6.54
N PHE A 69 6.47 -5.31 7.03
CA PHE A 69 5.69 -6.43 7.53
C PHE A 69 5.36 -7.46 6.44
N ALA A 70 4.90 -7.02 5.27
CA ALA A 70 4.50 -7.91 4.18
C ALA A 70 5.67 -8.60 3.49
N SER A 71 6.89 -8.06 3.60
CA SER A 71 8.07 -8.54 2.87
C SER A 71 9.37 -8.26 3.63
N PRO A 72 9.53 -8.79 4.87
CA PRO A 72 10.68 -8.46 5.71
C PRO A 72 12.01 -8.91 5.10
N PHE A 73 11.99 -9.97 4.27
CA PHE A 73 13.20 -10.54 3.63
C PHE A 73 13.67 -9.79 2.39
N THR A 74 12.79 -9.03 1.72
CA THR A 74 13.09 -8.38 0.43
C THR A 74 12.93 -6.86 0.48
N VAL A 75 12.49 -6.30 1.60
CA VAL A 75 12.34 -4.85 1.77
C VAL A 75 13.70 -4.14 1.66
N ASP A 76 13.70 -2.99 0.98
CA ASP A 76 14.82 -2.07 0.93
C ASP A 76 15.02 -1.42 2.31
N ILE A 77 16.20 -1.60 2.89
CA ILE A 77 16.50 -1.17 4.26
C ILE A 77 16.40 0.35 4.43
N ASP A 78 16.69 1.11 3.38
CA ASP A 78 16.61 2.57 3.40
C ASP A 78 15.16 3.08 3.50
N THR A 79 14.19 2.23 3.18
CA THR A 79 12.76 2.54 3.31
C THR A 79 12.18 2.15 4.67
N VAL A 80 12.88 1.31 5.45
CA VAL A 80 12.42 0.82 6.75
C VAL A 80 12.55 1.92 7.81
N PRO A 81 11.58 2.10 8.72
CA PRO A 81 11.73 3.01 9.85
C PRO A 81 13.00 2.71 10.66
N GLY A 82 13.76 3.73 11.04
CA GLY A 82 15.07 3.55 11.69
C GLY A 82 15.06 2.63 12.92
N TYR A 83 13.98 2.65 13.71
CA TYR A 83 13.85 1.77 14.88
C TYR A 83 13.66 0.28 14.53
N LEU A 84 13.32 -0.08 13.29
CA LEU A 84 13.18 -1.46 12.81
C LEU A 84 14.37 -1.95 12.00
N GLN A 85 15.23 -1.04 11.50
CA GLN A 85 16.27 -1.39 10.52
C GLN A 85 17.20 -2.51 11.00
N LEU A 86 17.65 -2.47 12.26
CA LEU A 86 18.55 -3.48 12.80
C LEU A 86 17.91 -4.87 12.85
N GLU A 87 16.71 -4.99 13.43
CA GLU A 87 15.98 -6.26 13.47
C GLU A 87 15.63 -6.79 12.06
N VAL A 88 15.35 -5.89 11.11
CA VAL A 88 15.10 -6.26 9.71
C VAL A 88 16.37 -6.78 9.04
N LEU A 89 17.54 -6.19 9.28
CA LEU A 89 18.80 -6.75 8.78
C LEU A 89 19.07 -8.15 9.36
N GLU A 90 18.85 -8.32 10.66
CA GLU A 90 19.07 -9.61 11.33
C GLU A 90 18.11 -10.70 10.84
N ILE A 91 16.83 -10.37 10.65
CA ILE A 91 15.85 -11.36 10.17
C ILE A 91 16.10 -11.71 8.69
N LYS A 92 16.58 -10.76 7.87
CA LYS A 92 16.93 -11.00 6.45
C LYS A 92 18.01 -12.06 6.29
N GLU A 93 18.97 -12.10 7.21
CA GLU A 93 20.05 -13.09 7.23
C GLU A 93 19.63 -14.43 7.86
N ASN A 94 18.37 -14.56 8.32
CA ASN A 94 17.87 -15.79 8.91
C ASN A 94 17.20 -16.70 7.86
N SER A 95 17.97 -17.62 7.29
CA SER A 95 17.50 -18.55 6.26
C SER A 95 16.35 -19.45 6.73
N GLU A 96 16.37 -19.89 7.99
CA GLU A 96 15.30 -20.73 8.56
C GLU A 96 13.97 -20.00 8.60
N LEU A 97 13.96 -18.75 9.10
CA LEU A 97 12.77 -17.92 9.09
C LEU A 97 12.32 -17.57 7.68
N MET A 98 13.26 -17.40 6.74
CA MET A 98 12.93 -17.16 5.33
C MET A 98 12.22 -18.37 4.71
N ASP A 99 12.68 -19.58 4.98
CA ASP A 99 12.03 -20.81 4.51
C ASP A 99 10.63 -20.96 5.11
N ILE A 100 10.47 -20.70 6.40
CA ILE A 100 9.18 -20.73 7.11
C ILE A 100 8.21 -19.68 6.53
N PHE A 101 8.71 -18.47 6.23
CA PHE A 101 7.91 -17.40 5.62
C PHE A 101 7.42 -17.76 4.22
N ASN A 102 8.27 -18.43 3.42
CA ASN A 102 7.93 -18.84 2.06
C ASN A 102 7.08 -20.12 2.00
N ALA A 103 6.94 -20.84 3.13
CA ALA A 103 6.10 -22.01 3.21
C ALA A 103 4.61 -21.64 3.04
N ARG A 104 3.94 -22.29 2.09
CA ARG A 104 2.56 -21.96 1.67
C ARG A 104 1.47 -22.13 2.75
N ASN A 105 1.82 -22.69 3.91
CA ASN A 105 0.90 -23.02 4.98
C ASN A 105 0.86 -21.98 6.11
N ASN A 106 1.66 -20.92 6.06
CA ASN A 106 1.69 -19.90 7.11
C ASN A 106 1.10 -18.58 6.62
N THR A 107 0.14 -18.04 7.36
CA THR A 107 -0.26 -16.64 7.20
C THR A 107 0.83 -15.70 7.75
N LEU A 108 0.83 -14.43 7.34
CA LEU A 108 1.74 -13.42 7.93
C LEU A 108 1.58 -13.35 9.45
N ILE A 109 0.34 -13.37 9.94
CA ILE A 109 0.04 -13.32 11.38
C ILE A 109 0.65 -14.52 12.10
N GLU A 110 0.50 -15.73 11.56
CA GLU A 110 1.10 -16.93 12.13
C GLU A 110 2.63 -16.89 12.08
N PHE A 111 3.22 -16.41 10.99
CA PHE A 111 4.66 -16.22 10.88
C PHE A 111 5.19 -15.36 12.05
N TYR A 112 4.64 -14.17 12.21
CA TYR A 112 5.09 -13.23 13.24
C TYR A 112 4.72 -13.66 14.66
N SER A 113 3.59 -14.34 14.86
CA SER A 113 3.14 -14.77 16.19
C SER A 113 3.82 -16.05 16.67
N LYS A 114 4.15 -17.00 15.79
CA LYS A 114 4.71 -18.31 16.18
C LYS A 114 6.24 -18.39 16.04
N PHE A 115 6.83 -17.75 15.04
CA PHE A 115 8.23 -17.97 14.67
C PHE A 115 9.14 -16.77 14.92
N VAL A 116 8.61 -15.54 14.83
CA VAL A 116 9.37 -14.33 15.18
C VAL A 116 9.31 -14.12 16.70
N THR A 117 10.35 -14.56 17.41
CA THR A 117 10.41 -14.55 18.88
C THR A 117 10.55 -13.16 19.47
N GLN A 118 9.89 -12.91 20.62
CA GLN A 118 9.96 -11.63 21.34
C GLN A 118 11.38 -11.32 21.85
N GLU A 119 12.18 -12.34 22.19
CA GLU A 119 13.54 -12.14 22.69
C GLU A 119 14.49 -11.61 21.61
N LYS A 120 14.31 -12.06 20.36
CA LYS A 120 15.21 -11.74 19.25
C LYS A 120 14.74 -10.58 18.39
N TYR A 121 13.43 -10.46 18.15
CA TYR A 121 12.86 -9.42 17.28
C TYR A 121 11.67 -8.71 17.95
N PRO A 122 11.87 -8.09 19.13
CA PRO A 122 10.80 -7.49 19.91
C PRO A 122 10.04 -6.39 19.16
N LEU A 123 10.73 -5.55 18.39
CA LEU A 123 10.09 -4.43 17.69
C LEU A 123 9.34 -4.89 16.45
N LEU A 124 9.93 -5.79 15.66
CA LEU A 124 9.33 -6.35 14.47
C LEU A 124 8.07 -7.14 14.82
N ARG A 125 8.14 -8.01 15.85
CA ARG A 125 6.98 -8.76 16.36
C ARG A 125 5.88 -7.82 16.85
N LYS A 126 6.22 -6.82 17.67
CA LYS A 126 5.23 -5.86 18.21
C LYS A 126 4.53 -5.07 17.10
N ASN A 127 5.29 -4.58 16.11
CA ASN A 127 4.71 -3.81 14.99
C ASN A 127 3.85 -4.69 14.10
N ALA A 128 4.32 -5.90 13.81
CA ALA A 128 3.57 -6.91 13.06
C ALA A 128 2.20 -7.18 13.70
N LEU A 129 2.16 -7.51 14.99
CA LEU A 129 0.91 -7.83 15.69
C LEU A 129 -0.03 -6.62 15.79
N ARG A 130 0.51 -5.41 15.99
CA ARG A 130 -0.28 -4.17 15.95
C ARG A 130 -0.89 -3.94 14.57
N ILE A 131 -0.13 -4.17 13.50
CA ILE A 131 -0.65 -4.05 12.14
C ILE A 131 -1.77 -5.06 11.91
N SER A 132 -1.58 -6.30 12.33
CA SER A 132 -2.61 -7.35 12.22
C SER A 132 -3.91 -6.95 12.92
N SER A 133 -3.85 -6.39 14.14
CA SER A 133 -5.05 -5.97 14.87
C SER A 133 -5.82 -4.83 14.17
N LEU A 134 -5.12 -3.92 13.48
CA LEU A 134 -5.77 -2.84 12.72
C LEU A 134 -6.60 -3.35 11.53
N PHE A 135 -6.29 -4.54 11.01
CA PHE A 135 -7.02 -5.16 9.90
C PHE A 135 -8.05 -6.20 10.36
N GLU A 136 -7.98 -6.66 11.61
CA GLU A 136 -8.99 -7.56 12.21
C GLU A 136 -10.19 -6.80 12.78
N GLU A 137 -9.99 -5.59 13.34
CA GLU A 137 -11.09 -4.77 13.90
C GLU A 137 -12.09 -4.24 12.84
N ASP A 138 -11.69 -4.14 11.57
CA ASP A 138 -12.57 -3.69 10.47
C ASP A 138 -13.50 -4.81 9.93
N LEU A 139 -13.36 -6.04 10.45
CA LEU A 139 -14.22 -7.19 10.13
C LEU A 139 -15.21 -7.55 11.25
N SER A 140 -15.15 -6.88 12.42
CA SER A 140 -16.11 -7.12 13.51
C SER A 140 -17.39 -6.27 13.44
N LEU A 141 -17.60 -5.50 12.36
CA LEU A 141 -18.81 -4.70 12.10
C LEU A 141 -19.56 -5.13 10.83
N ARG A 142 -19.63 -6.43 10.55
CA ARG A 142 -20.56 -6.97 9.55
C ARG A 142 -21.41 -8.10 10.12
#